data_AF-A0A0B7ITQ0-F1
#
_entry.id   AF-A0A0B7ITQ0-F1
#
_cell.length_a   1.000
_cell.length_b   1.000
_cell.length_c   1.000
_cell.angle_alpha   90.00
_cell.angle_beta   90.00
_cell.angle_gamma   90.00
#
_symmetry.space_group_name_H-M   'P 1'
#
loop_
_entity.id
_entity.type
_entity.pdbx_description
1 polymer ?
#
loop_
_entity_poly.entity_id
_entity_poly.type
_entity_poly.pdbx_seq_one_letter_code
_entity_poly.pdbx_strand_id
1 'polypeptide(L)'
;MKRTATKTDNLKERFLKHFEKCLGVISTACKQTKITRQTYYNWINSDDEFKEQVNDIQEEQKDYVESKLIENIEKNDTTAIIFYLKTKAKNRGYTDKTEVEVSTNPQNMFLDLMKQATSTD
;
A
#
# COMPACT_ATOMS: atom_id res chain seq x y z
N MET A 1 -21.76 23.42 -23.89
CA MET A 1 -21.21 22.60 -25.00
C MET A 1 -21.16 21.16 -24.51
N LYS A 2 -21.99 20.24 -25.03
CA LYS A 2 -22.00 18.83 -24.58
C LYS A 2 -20.83 18.10 -25.24
N ARG A 3 -19.80 17.73 -24.46
CA ARG A 3 -18.64 16.95 -24.92
C ARG A 3 -19.14 15.54 -25.26
N THR A 4 -19.00 15.10 -26.50
CA THR A 4 -19.40 13.76 -26.93
C THR A 4 -18.39 12.75 -26.39
N ALA A 5 -18.84 11.76 -25.61
CA ALA A 5 -17.96 10.77 -24.99
C ALA A 5 -17.19 9.95 -26.04
N THR A 6 -15.88 9.86 -25.89
CA THR A 6 -15.02 9.06 -26.77
C THR A 6 -15.02 7.58 -26.36
N LYS A 7 -14.57 6.69 -27.24
CA LYS A 7 -14.41 5.25 -26.95
C LYS A 7 -13.51 5.01 -25.73
N THR A 8 -12.52 5.88 -25.51
CA THR A 8 -11.61 5.83 -24.36
C THR A 8 -12.34 6.19 -23.06
N ASP A 9 -13.23 7.19 -23.09
CA ASP A 9 -14.00 7.61 -21.91
C ASP A 9 -14.94 6.48 -21.44
N ASN A 10 -15.57 5.76 -22.38
CA ASN A 10 -16.37 4.59 -22.05
C ASN A 10 -15.56 3.44 -21.42
N LEU A 11 -14.29 3.27 -21.82
CA LEU A 11 -13.40 2.27 -21.23
C LEU A 11 -12.94 2.65 -19.81
N LYS A 12 -12.67 3.94 -19.57
CA LYS A 12 -12.34 4.46 -18.23
C LYS A 12 -13.50 4.28 -17.26
N GLU A 13 -14.72 4.65 -17.66
CA GLU A 13 -15.93 4.44 -16.85
C GLU A 13 -16.15 2.95 -16.53
N ARG A 14 -15.96 2.07 -17.53
CA ARG A 14 -16.04 0.62 -17.31
C ARG A 14 -14.96 0.13 -16.36
N PHE A 15 -13.74 0.65 -16.47
CA PHE A 15 -12.66 0.33 -15.56
C PHE A 15 -13.03 0.69 -14.12
N LEU A 16 -13.48 1.91 -13.87
CA LEU A 16 -13.85 2.39 -12.54
C LEU A 16 -14.96 1.53 -11.91
N LYS A 17 -16.00 1.19 -12.69
CA LYS A 17 -17.06 0.27 -12.23
C LYS A 17 -16.54 -1.11 -11.85
N HIS A 18 -15.56 -1.65 -12.57
CA HIS A 18 -14.93 -2.93 -12.23
C HIS A 18 -13.97 -2.79 -11.04
N PHE A 19 -13.28 -1.66 -10.95
CA PHE A 19 -12.32 -1.33 -9.90
C PHE A 19 -12.99 -1.22 -8.53
N GLU A 20 -14.11 -0.51 -8.46
CA GLU A 20 -14.97 -0.43 -7.27
C GLU A 20 -15.47 -1.81 -6.86
N LYS A 21 -16.03 -2.58 -7.80
CA LYS A 21 -16.56 -3.94 -7.54
C LYS A 21 -15.51 -4.94 -7.06
N CYS A 22 -14.27 -4.78 -7.47
CA CYS A 22 -13.17 -5.64 -7.03
C CYS A 22 -12.36 -5.01 -5.90
N LEU A 23 -12.95 -4.07 -5.15
CA LEU A 23 -12.37 -3.44 -3.97
C LEU A 23 -10.97 -2.88 -4.26
N GLY A 24 -10.81 -2.07 -5.31
CA GLY A 24 -9.54 -1.39 -5.61
C GLY A 24 -8.41 -2.30 -6.14
N VAL A 25 -8.69 -3.55 -6.53
CA VAL A 25 -7.67 -4.45 -7.07
C VAL A 25 -7.41 -4.18 -8.56
N ILE A 26 -6.35 -3.42 -8.87
CA ILE A 26 -6.00 -2.98 -10.23
C ILE A 26 -5.92 -4.15 -11.22
N SER A 27 -5.26 -5.25 -10.86
CA SER A 27 -5.08 -6.40 -11.75
C SER A 27 -6.39 -7.01 -12.22
N THR A 28 -7.33 -7.17 -11.28
CA THR A 28 -8.65 -7.73 -11.51
C THR A 28 -9.47 -6.79 -12.38
N ALA A 29 -9.47 -5.49 -12.07
CA ALA A 29 -10.16 -4.47 -12.87
C ALA A 29 -9.62 -4.39 -14.31
N CYS A 30 -8.30 -4.43 -14.50
CA CYS A 30 -7.69 -4.45 -15.83
C CYS A 30 -8.13 -5.68 -16.62
N LYS A 31 -8.13 -6.86 -16.00
CA LYS A 31 -8.56 -8.12 -16.63
C LYS A 31 -10.04 -8.09 -17.04
N GLN A 32 -10.91 -7.58 -16.16
CA GLN A 32 -12.35 -7.48 -16.43
C GLN A 32 -12.66 -6.45 -17.53
N THR A 33 -11.91 -5.35 -17.56
CA THR A 33 -12.07 -4.28 -18.56
C THR A 33 -11.36 -4.59 -19.88
N LYS A 34 -10.54 -5.65 -19.92
CA LYS A 34 -9.72 -6.06 -21.07
C LYS A 34 -8.69 -4.99 -21.49
N ILE A 35 -8.02 -4.39 -20.50
CA ILE A 35 -6.93 -3.44 -20.71
C ILE A 35 -5.64 -3.94 -20.04
N THR A 36 -4.50 -3.37 -20.43
CA THR A 36 -3.22 -3.63 -19.76
C THR A 36 -3.04 -2.69 -18.57
N ARG A 37 -2.18 -3.06 -17.60
CA ARG A 37 -1.78 -2.14 -16.52
C ARG A 37 -1.10 -0.87 -17.07
N GLN A 38 -0.37 -0.99 -18.18
CA GLN A 38 0.24 0.17 -18.82
C GLN A 38 -0.81 1.19 -19.27
N THR A 39 -1.93 0.71 -19.83
CA THR A 39 -3.06 1.58 -20.20
C THR A 39 -3.62 2.32 -18.98
N TYR A 40 -3.79 1.64 -17.86
CA TYR A 40 -4.21 2.26 -16.60
C TYR A 40 -3.23 3.35 -16.15
N TYR A 41 -1.92 3.07 -16.09
CA TYR A 41 -0.93 4.07 -15.68
C TYR A 41 -0.84 5.25 -16.65
N ASN A 42 -0.99 5.00 -17.95
CA ASN A 42 -1.07 6.07 -18.93
C ASN A 42 -2.25 7.01 -18.63
N TRP A 43 -3.43 6.45 -18.30
CA TRP A 43 -4.59 7.26 -17.92
C TRP A 43 -4.34 8.05 -16.64
N ILE A 44 -3.77 7.44 -15.59
CA ILE A 44 -3.41 8.13 -14.34
C ILE A 44 -2.47 9.32 -14.59
N ASN A 45 -1.56 9.22 -15.55
CA ASN A 45 -0.59 10.28 -15.85
C ASN A 45 -1.14 11.38 -16.77
N SER A 46 -2.18 11.07 -17.56
CA SER A 46 -2.72 11.97 -18.59
C SER A 46 -4.07 12.60 -18.24
N ASP A 47 -4.76 12.08 -17.24
CA ASP A 47 -6.13 12.43 -16.90
C ASP A 47 -6.29 12.53 -15.37
N ASP A 48 -6.28 13.77 -14.88
CA ASP A 48 -6.39 14.08 -13.47
C ASP A 48 -7.76 13.73 -12.88
N GLU A 49 -8.84 13.84 -13.66
CA GLU A 49 -10.21 13.50 -13.23
C GLU A 49 -10.32 11.98 -13.00
N PHE A 50 -9.79 11.18 -13.93
CA PHE A 50 -9.73 9.74 -13.77
C PHE A 50 -8.87 9.34 -12.56
N LYS A 51 -7.75 10.04 -12.34
CA LYS A 51 -6.87 9.78 -11.19
C LYS A 51 -7.56 10.10 -9.86
N GLU A 52 -8.32 11.19 -9.78
CA GLU A 52 -9.10 11.54 -8.60
C GLU A 52 -10.12 10.44 -8.27
N GLN A 53 -10.91 10.01 -9.26
CA GLN A 53 -11.89 8.93 -9.08
C GLN A 53 -11.25 7.60 -8.65
N VAL A 54 -10.05 7.29 -9.14
CA VAL A 54 -9.29 6.11 -8.69
C VAL A 54 -8.84 6.26 -7.23
N ASN A 55 -8.38 7.45 -6.83
CA ASN A 55 -7.96 7.70 -5.45
C ASN A 55 -9.13 7.57 -4.48
N ASP A 56 -10.30 8.09 -4.84
CA ASP A 56 -11.52 7.98 -4.02
C ASP A 56 -11.87 6.52 -3.72
N ILE A 57 -11.87 5.67 -4.76
CA ILE A 57 -12.11 4.22 -4.61
C ILE A 57 -11.01 3.56 -3.74
N GLN A 58 -9.77 4.05 -3.79
CA GLN A 58 -8.68 3.54 -2.95
C GLN A 58 -8.80 3.97 -1.49
N GLU A 59 -9.31 5.17 -1.20
CA GLU A 59 -9.63 5.57 0.18
C GLU A 59 -10.78 4.71 0.73
N GLU A 60 -11.84 4.48 -0.04
CA GLU A 60 -12.92 3.56 0.34
C GLU A 60 -12.41 2.13 0.59
N GLN A 61 -11.45 1.66 -0.23
CA GLN A 61 -10.80 0.37 -0.02
C GLN A 61 -10.07 0.31 1.33
N LYS A 62 -9.37 1.39 1.72
CA LYS A 62 -8.68 1.45 3.01
C LYS A 62 -9.68 1.43 4.16
N ASP A 63 -10.75 2.21 4.09
CA ASP A 63 -11.81 2.23 5.10
C ASP A 63 -12.45 0.85 5.29
N TYR A 64 -12.67 0.12 4.19
CA TYR A 64 -13.16 -1.26 4.23
C TYR A 64 -12.18 -2.19 4.95
N VAL A 65 -10.88 -2.11 4.65
CA VAL A 65 -9.86 -2.92 5.33
C VAL A 65 -9.72 -2.54 6.81
N GLU A 66 -9.78 -1.26 7.15
CA GLU A 66 -9.79 -0.78 8.54
C GLU A 66 -11.00 -1.34 9.29
N SER A 67 -12.18 -1.38 8.68
CA SER A 67 -13.38 -2.01 9.26
C SER A 67 -13.16 -3.50 9.55
N LYS A 68 -12.52 -4.24 8.63
CA LYS A 68 -12.18 -5.66 8.86
C LYS A 68 -11.13 -5.86 9.95
N LEU A 69 -10.20 -4.92 10.10
CA LEU A 69 -9.25 -4.94 11.21
C LEU A 69 -9.99 -4.82 12.56
N ILE A 70 -10.95 -3.91 12.66
CA ILE A 70 -11.76 -3.73 13.89
C ILE A 70 -12.61 -4.97 14.17
N GLU A 71 -13.29 -5.55 13.16
CA GLU A 71 -14.06 -6.80 13.33
C GLU A 71 -13.20 -7.96 13.87
N ASN A 72 -11.92 -8.04 13.46
CA ASN A 72 -11.00 -9.06 13.95
C ASN A 72 -10.56 -8.78 15.40
N ILE A 73 -10.38 -7.50 15.76
CA ILE A 73 -10.08 -7.09 17.13
C ILE A 73 -11.24 -7.45 18.07
N GLU A 74 -12.48 -7.23 17.66
CA GLU A 74 -13.68 -7.62 18.44
C GLU A 74 -13.72 -9.14 18.72
N LYS A 75 -13.15 -9.94 17.81
CA LYS A 75 -13.02 -11.40 17.95
C LYS A 75 -11.78 -11.83 18.75
N ASN A 76 -11.09 -10.90 19.40
CA ASN A 76 -9.86 -11.13 20.16
C ASN A 76 -8.71 -11.70 19.32
N ASP A 77 -8.60 -11.33 18.04
CA ASP A 77 -7.41 -11.64 17.25
C ASP A 77 -6.20 -10.86 17.78
N THR A 78 -5.31 -11.56 18.48
CA THR A 78 -4.11 -10.98 19.10
C THR A 78 -3.21 -10.28 18.08
N THR A 79 -3.09 -10.81 16.86
CA THR A 79 -2.24 -10.23 15.82
C THR A 79 -2.82 -8.92 15.33
N ALA A 80 -4.14 -8.85 15.12
CA ALA A 80 -4.85 -7.62 14.76
C ALA A 80 -4.74 -6.54 15.85
N ILE A 81 -4.84 -6.93 17.14
CA ILE A 81 -4.70 -6.03 18.29
C ILE A 81 -3.28 -5.45 18.35
N ILE A 82 -2.25 -6.31 18.29
CA ILE A 82 -0.84 -5.87 18.26
C ILE A 82 -0.59 -4.98 17.03
N PHE A 83 -1.07 -5.45 15.88
CA PHE A 83 -1.42 -4.72 14.66
C PHE A 83 -1.64 -3.22 14.86
N TYR A 84 -2.84 -2.98 15.38
CA TYR A 84 -3.42 -1.68 15.57
C TYR A 84 -2.63 -0.83 16.58
N LEU A 85 -2.21 -1.43 17.71
CA LEU A 85 -1.44 -0.72 18.73
C LEU A 85 -0.09 -0.22 18.19
N LYS A 86 0.62 -1.05 17.43
CA LYS A 86 1.90 -0.68 16.82
C LYS A 86 1.79 0.40 15.75
N THR A 87 0.62 0.56 15.13
CA THR A 87 0.42 1.49 14.02
C THR A 87 -0.24 2.80 14.47
N LYS A 88 -1.36 2.73 15.18
CA LYS A 88 -2.19 3.89 15.57
C LYS A 88 -1.92 4.38 17.00
N ALA A 89 -1.38 3.55 17.90
CA ALA A 89 -1.13 3.90 19.31
C ALA A 89 0.36 4.06 19.67
N LYS A 90 1.21 4.41 18.69
CA LYS A 90 2.67 4.59 18.91
C LYS A 90 3.00 5.58 20.02
N ASN A 91 2.20 6.63 20.17
CA ASN A 91 2.32 7.64 21.23
C ASN A 91 2.15 7.06 22.65
N ARG A 92 1.59 5.86 22.79
CA ARG A 92 1.50 5.13 24.07
C ARG A 92 2.67 4.18 24.32
N GLY A 93 3.69 4.18 23.47
CA GLY A 93 4.88 3.37 23.64
C GLY A 93 4.87 2.01 22.92
N TYR A 94 3.86 1.72 22.09
CA TYR A 94 3.79 0.50 21.27
C TYR A 94 4.69 0.58 20.02
N THR A 95 5.95 0.98 20.18
CA THR A 95 6.94 0.98 19.09
C THR A 95 7.91 -0.17 19.29
N ASP A 96 8.37 -0.76 18.19
CA ASP A 96 9.42 -1.77 18.25
C ASP A 96 10.71 -1.13 18.75
N LYS A 97 11.23 -1.64 19.87
CA LYS A 97 12.53 -1.24 20.38
C LYS A 97 13.59 -2.02 19.61
N THR A 98 14.44 -1.30 18.89
CA THR A 98 15.67 -1.88 18.36
C THR A 98 16.73 -1.82 19.45
N GLU A 99 17.15 -2.97 19.95
CA GLU A 99 18.37 -3.04 20.77
C GLU A 99 19.56 -2.91 19.82
N VAL A 100 20.18 -1.73 19.80
CA VAL A 100 21.46 -1.54 19.13
C VAL A 100 22.55 -1.81 20.18
N GLU A 101 23.17 -2.99 20.11
CA GLU A 101 24.39 -3.26 20.87
C GLU A 101 25.54 -2.40 20.31
N VAL A 102 25.72 -1.20 20.87
CA VAL A 102 26.93 -0.41 20.60
C VAL A 102 28.04 -0.98 21.47
N SER A 103 28.82 -1.92 20.92
CA SER A 103 30.05 -2.39 21.57
C SER A 103 31.08 -1.25 21.55
N THR A 104 31.19 -0.49 22.63
CA THR A 104 32.21 0.58 22.77
C THR A 104 33.61 0.04 23.06
N ASN A 105 33.86 -1.26 22.87
CA ASN A 105 35.20 -1.81 22.99
C ASN A 105 35.95 -1.54 21.66
N PRO A 106 36.95 -0.65 21.63
CA PRO A 106 37.68 -0.31 20.41
C PRO A 106 38.34 -1.54 19.75
N GLN A 107 38.61 -2.60 20.51
CA GLN A 107 39.12 -3.86 19.98
C GLN A 107 38.08 -4.59 19.10
N ASN A 108 36.79 -4.51 19.48
CA ASN A 108 35.71 -5.14 18.74
C ASN A 108 35.38 -4.39 17.44
N MET A 109 35.44 -3.05 17.45
CA MET A 109 35.26 -2.26 16.23
C MET A 109 36.33 -2.56 15.17
N PHE A 110 37.58 -2.76 15.58
CA PHE A 110 38.65 -3.13 14.65
C PHE A 110 38.43 -4.53 14.06
N LEU A 111 38.03 -5.50 14.87
CA LEU A 111 37.71 -6.86 14.43
C LEU A 111 36.54 -6.88 13.44
N ASP A 112 35.49 -6.10 13.69
CA ASP A 112 34.32 -6.03 12.81
C ASP A 112 34.65 -5.34 11.48
N LEU A 113 35.51 -4.31 11.50
CA LEU A 113 36.00 -3.66 10.28
C LEU A 113 36.88 -4.61 9.44
N MET A 114 37.75 -5.38 10.08
CA MET A 114 38.61 -6.36 9.39
C MET A 114 37.79 -7.50 8.76
N LYS A 115 36.74 -8.00 9.44
CA LYS A 115 35.83 -9.00 8.87
C LYS A 115 35.09 -8.49 7.63
N GLN A 116 34.66 -7.24 7.63
CA GLN A 116 33.99 -6.64 6.47
C GLN A 116 34.95 -6.46 5.27
N ALA A 117 36.21 -6.11 5.53
CA ALA A 117 37.22 -5.95 4.48
C ALA A 117 37.65 -7.29 3.84
N THR A 118 37.65 -8.40 4.59
CA THR A 118 38.02 -9.73 4.09
C THR A 118 36.86 -10.50 3.46
N SER A 119 35.64 -9.96 3.52
CA SER A 119 34.44 -10.58 2.91
C SER A 119 34.15 -10.04 1.50
N THR A 120 35.06 -9.20 0.96
CA THR A 120 35.00 -8.73 -0.43
C THR A 120 36.02 -9.53 -1.24
N ASP A 121 35.74 -10.82 -1.39
CA ASP A 121 36.25 -11.72 -2.44
C ASP A 121 35.14 -12.70 -2.82
#